data_AF-X6NB76-F1
#
_entry.id   AF-X6NB76-F1
#
_cell.length_a   1.000
_cell.length_b   1.000
_cell.length_c   1.000
_cell.angle_alpha   90.00
_cell.angle_beta   90.00
_cell.angle_gamma   90.00
#
_symmetry.space_group_name_H-M   'P 1'
#
loop_
_entity.id
_entity.type
_entity.pdbx_description
1 polymer ?
#
loop_
_entity_poly.entity_id
_entity_poly.type
_entity_poly.pdbx_seq_one_letter_code
_entity_poly.pdbx_strand_id
1 'polypeptide(L)'
;KKKKILTQWAIKKKKKKKGNAGSAFAQLRQFQDTFATEEIRKKYTIAYELCHVREIKPETAFAIESALNDTTVRDLAPTVLSTLASHWKGMQVLPNEMEESFFRGYPCKPLCMSTNSRSDHLMLIDDDILFYENPLLLLSSADYQTHGHILFRDQLKYYKSFVRYLNENVYSKI
;
A
#
# COMPACT_ATOMS: atom_id res chain seq x y z
N LYS A 1 -15.59 5.82 19.99
CA LYS A 1 -15.01 4.72 19.15
C LYS A 1 -13.62 5.17 18.72
N LYS A 2 -12.57 4.35 18.88
CA LYS A 2 -11.21 4.71 18.40
C LYS A 2 -11.22 4.83 16.87
N LYS A 3 -10.54 5.85 16.32
CA LYS A 3 -10.31 5.96 14.88
C LYS A 3 -9.34 4.86 14.43
N LYS A 4 -9.51 4.36 13.20
CA LYS A 4 -8.71 3.30 12.60
C LYS A 4 -7.68 3.87 11.65
N ILE A 5 -6.43 3.49 11.84
CA ILE A 5 -5.31 3.80 10.94
C ILE A 5 -4.95 2.50 10.22
N LEU A 6 -4.89 2.57 8.90
CA LEU A 6 -4.29 1.53 8.08
C LEU A 6 -2.98 2.07 7.50
N THR A 7 -1.89 1.35 7.72
CA THR A 7 -0.58 1.68 7.19
C THR A 7 -0.19 0.61 6.17
N GLN A 8 0.18 1.04 4.98
CA GLN A 8 0.34 0.16 3.82
C GLN A 8 1.73 0.35 3.22
N TRP A 9 2.47 -0.75 3.07
CA TRP A 9 3.72 -0.78 2.32
C TRP A 9 3.48 -1.50 1.00
N ALA A 10 3.77 -0.83 -0.10
CA ALA A 10 3.72 -1.44 -1.43
C ALA A 10 5.13 -1.89 -1.84
N ILE A 11 5.34 -3.20 -1.92
CA ILE A 11 6.63 -3.77 -2.29
C ILE A 11 6.78 -3.68 -3.81
N LYS A 12 7.82 -2.98 -4.26
CA LYS A 12 8.05 -2.76 -5.69
C LYS A 12 9.23 -3.57 -6.20
N LYS A 13 9.06 -4.21 -7.35
CA LYS A 13 10.14 -4.81 -8.12
C LYS A 13 10.67 -3.82 -9.16
N LYS A 14 11.83 -3.20 -8.89
CA LYS A 14 12.58 -2.43 -9.90
C LYS A 14 13.23 -3.44 -10.88
N LYS A 15 13.13 -3.19 -12.20
CA LYS A 15 13.49 -4.09 -13.35
C LYS A 15 14.81 -4.88 -13.28
N LYS A 16 15.71 -4.62 -12.32
CA LYS A 16 17.00 -5.32 -12.13
C LYS A 16 17.36 -5.69 -10.68
N LYS A 17 16.46 -5.52 -9.70
CA LYS A 17 16.72 -5.87 -8.29
C LYS A 17 15.76 -6.96 -7.79
N LYS A 18 16.23 -7.82 -6.88
CA LYS A 18 15.34 -8.70 -6.10
C LYS A 18 14.35 -7.81 -5.33
N GLY A 19 13.10 -8.24 -5.20
CA GLY A 19 12.07 -7.50 -4.48
C GLY A 19 12.54 -7.15 -3.07
N ASN A 20 12.21 -5.96 -2.59
CA ASN A 20 12.77 -5.42 -1.36
C ASN A 20 12.01 -5.85 -0.09
N ALA A 21 11.37 -7.02 -0.13
CA ALA A 21 10.47 -7.51 0.93
C ALA A 21 11.12 -7.54 2.31
N GLY A 22 12.41 -7.90 2.38
CA GLY A 22 13.17 -7.87 3.64
C GLY A 22 13.32 -6.46 4.22
N SER A 23 13.48 -5.44 3.36
CA SER A 23 13.55 -4.05 3.81
C SER A 23 12.19 -3.52 4.26
N ALA A 24 11.11 -3.86 3.54
CA ALA A 24 9.76 -3.47 3.91
C ALA A 24 9.37 -4.11 5.25
N PHE A 25 9.74 -5.38 5.47
CA PHE A 25 9.59 -6.05 6.74
C PHE A 25 10.36 -5.35 7.88
N ALA A 26 11.65 -5.05 7.67
CA ALA A 26 12.47 -4.39 8.68
C ALA A 26 11.97 -2.99 9.02
N GLN A 27 11.54 -2.22 8.01
CA GLN A 27 10.92 -0.90 8.19
C GLN A 27 9.60 -1.00 8.95
N LEU A 28 8.73 -1.93 8.59
CA LEU A 28 7.46 -2.14 9.29
C LEU A 28 7.70 -2.50 10.75
N ARG A 29 8.65 -3.40 11.02
CA ARG A 29 9.02 -3.75 12.39
C ARG A 29 9.53 -2.53 13.17
N GLN A 30 10.49 -1.80 12.61
CA GLN A 30 11.01 -0.57 13.22
C GLN A 30 9.88 0.42 13.48
N PHE A 31 8.95 0.56 12.54
CA PHE A 31 7.81 1.45 12.67
C PHE A 31 6.92 1.06 13.85
N GLN A 32 6.57 -0.23 13.97
CA GLN A 32 5.77 -0.74 15.08
C GLN A 32 6.47 -0.52 16.42
N ASP A 33 7.76 -0.83 16.50
CA ASP A 33 8.54 -0.76 17.73
C ASP A 33 8.80 0.68 18.18
N THR A 34 8.98 1.60 17.23
CA THR A 34 9.40 2.99 17.53
C THR A 34 8.22 3.96 17.61
N PHE A 35 7.24 3.84 16.72
CA PHE A 35 6.25 4.90 16.50
C PHE A 35 4.84 4.55 16.95
N ALA A 36 4.48 3.27 16.96
CA ALA A 36 3.16 2.81 17.40
C ALA A 36 3.08 2.67 18.93
N THR A 37 3.41 3.75 19.63
CA THR A 37 3.47 3.81 21.10
C THR A 37 2.12 3.55 21.75
N GLU A 38 2.12 3.18 23.03
CA GLU A 38 0.91 2.98 23.83
C GLU A 38 -0.02 4.21 23.83
N GLU A 39 0.55 5.42 23.80
CA GLU A 39 -0.23 6.65 23.73
C GLU A 39 -1.02 6.76 22.42
N ILE A 40 -0.41 6.37 21.30
CA ILE A 40 -1.09 6.36 20.00
C ILE A 40 -2.10 5.21 19.97
N ARG A 41 -1.77 4.03 20.47
CA ARG A 41 -2.69 2.87 20.53
C ARG A 41 -3.88 3.10 21.47
N LYS A 42 -3.76 4.00 22.46
CA LYS A 42 -4.91 4.48 23.25
C LYS A 42 -5.90 5.30 22.44
N LYS A 43 -5.44 6.08 21.45
CA LYS A 43 -6.27 6.94 20.61
C LYS A 43 -6.78 6.25 19.35
N TYR A 44 -5.96 5.39 18.77
CA TYR A 44 -6.19 4.77 17.47
C TYR A 44 -6.07 3.24 17.51
N THR A 45 -6.83 2.57 16.65
CA THR A 45 -6.57 1.18 16.28
C THR A 45 -5.69 1.19 15.04
N ILE A 46 -4.51 0.58 15.10
CA ILE A 46 -3.55 0.60 13.99
C ILE A 46 -3.48 -0.80 13.39
N ALA A 47 -3.61 -0.89 12.07
CA ALA A 47 -3.37 -2.10 11.29
C ALA A 47 -2.28 -1.84 10.23
N TYR A 48 -1.58 -2.91 9.86
CA TYR A 48 -0.46 -2.87 8.94
C TYR A 48 -0.70 -3.83 7.78
N GLU A 49 -0.40 -3.38 6.57
CA GLU A 49 -0.50 -4.22 5.38
C GLU A 49 0.78 -4.12 4.54
N LEU A 50 1.30 -5.29 4.15
CA LEU A 50 2.37 -5.44 3.16
C LEU A 50 1.74 -5.95 1.86
N CYS A 51 1.60 -5.06 0.89
CA CYS A 51 1.03 -5.35 -0.42
C CYS A 51 2.12 -5.75 -1.41
N HIS A 52 1.87 -6.81 -2.18
CA HIS A 52 2.76 -7.28 -3.23
C HIS A 52 1.94 -7.89 -4.40
N VAL A 53 2.59 -8.16 -5.53
CA VAL A 53 2.09 -8.88 -6.71
C VAL A 53 2.99 -10.09 -7.03
N ARG A 54 2.76 -11.19 -6.30
CA ARG A 54 3.55 -12.45 -6.33
C ARG A 54 5.07 -12.35 -6.06
N GLU A 55 5.56 -11.29 -5.43
CA GLU A 55 6.98 -11.23 -5.01
C GLU A 55 7.27 -12.03 -3.75
N ILE A 56 6.29 -12.15 -2.84
CA ILE A 56 6.41 -12.88 -1.58
C ILE A 56 5.74 -14.26 -1.75
N LYS A 57 6.44 -15.31 -1.32
CA LYS A 57 5.89 -16.67 -1.28
C LYS A 57 4.94 -16.84 -0.09
N PRO A 58 3.92 -17.70 -0.17
CA PRO A 58 2.96 -17.90 0.92
C PRO A 58 3.61 -18.25 2.26
N GLU A 59 4.68 -19.05 2.27
CA GLU A 59 5.36 -19.45 3.50
C GLU A 59 6.08 -18.26 4.15
N THR A 60 6.62 -17.36 3.33
CA THR A 60 7.27 -16.12 3.81
C THR A 60 6.23 -15.11 4.29
N ALA A 61 5.08 -15.00 3.61
CA ALA A 61 3.96 -14.18 4.04
C ALA A 61 3.48 -14.63 5.43
N PHE A 62 3.22 -15.92 5.61
CA PHE A 62 2.82 -16.50 6.89
C PHE A 62 3.85 -16.24 8.00
N ALA A 63 5.15 -16.38 7.70
CA ALA A 63 6.21 -16.10 8.66
C ALA A 63 6.24 -14.62 9.09
N ILE A 64 5.99 -13.69 8.16
CA ILE A 64 5.93 -12.25 8.46
C ILE A 64 4.71 -11.93 9.33
N GLU A 65 3.53 -12.43 8.96
CA GLU A 65 2.28 -12.23 9.71
C GLU A 65 2.35 -12.82 11.12
N SER A 66 3.05 -13.94 11.28
CA SER A 66 3.27 -14.55 12.60
C SER A 66 4.28 -13.79 13.47
N ALA A 67 5.19 -13.04 12.85
CA ALA A 67 6.26 -12.34 13.54
C ALA A 67 5.91 -10.89 13.93
N LEU A 68 4.90 -10.30 13.28
CA LEU A 68 4.51 -8.89 13.47
C LEU A 68 3.07 -8.76 13.93
N ASN A 69 2.82 -7.80 14.82
CA ASN A 69 1.49 -7.58 15.36
C ASN A 69 0.60 -6.85 14.34
N ASP A 70 -0.69 -7.19 14.33
CA ASP A 70 -1.72 -6.51 13.54
C ASP A 70 -1.36 -6.38 12.04
N THR A 71 -0.59 -7.33 11.50
CA THR A 71 0.01 -7.27 10.15
C THR A 71 -0.64 -8.28 9.22
N THR A 72 -0.92 -7.86 7.99
CA THR A 72 -1.41 -8.72 6.92
C THR A 72 -0.53 -8.56 5.67
N VAL A 73 -0.12 -9.66 5.07
CA VAL A 73 0.63 -9.68 3.80
C VAL A 73 -0.34 -10.06 2.70
N ARG A 74 -0.56 -9.14 1.76
CA ARG A 74 -1.59 -9.27 0.73
C ARG A 74 -0.98 -9.38 -0.66
N ASP A 75 -1.23 -10.52 -1.30
CA ASP A 75 -1.01 -10.68 -2.74
C ASP A 75 -2.16 -10.03 -3.52
N LEU A 76 -1.84 -8.99 -4.29
CA LEU A 76 -2.74 -8.23 -5.12
C LEU A 76 -2.88 -8.82 -6.53
N ALA A 77 -2.06 -9.82 -6.90
CA ALA A 77 -2.14 -10.44 -8.22
C ALA A 77 -3.54 -11.00 -8.56
N PRO A 78 -4.29 -11.64 -7.63
CA PRO A 78 -5.65 -12.07 -7.91
C PRO A 78 -6.60 -10.90 -8.21
N THR A 79 -6.49 -9.79 -7.46
CA THR A 79 -7.29 -8.57 -7.66
C THR A 79 -6.98 -7.92 -9.00
N VAL A 80 -5.70 -7.85 -9.34
CA VAL A 80 -5.25 -7.40 -10.65
C VAL A 80 -5.89 -8.29 -11.71
N LEU A 81 -5.51 -9.57 -11.79
CA LEU A 81 -5.90 -10.48 -12.88
C LEU A 81 -7.42 -10.58 -13.09
N SER A 82 -8.21 -10.62 -12.01
CA SER A 82 -9.68 -10.64 -12.08
C SER A 82 -10.28 -9.34 -12.63
N THR A 83 -9.72 -8.19 -12.26
CA THR A 83 -10.20 -6.88 -12.73
C THR A 83 -9.70 -6.56 -14.15
N LEU A 84 -8.49 -7.02 -14.50
CA LEU A 84 -7.93 -6.91 -15.85
C LEU A 84 -8.79 -7.66 -16.87
N ALA A 85 -9.22 -8.87 -16.52
CA ALA A 85 -9.99 -9.72 -17.42
C ALA A 85 -11.35 -9.11 -17.80
N SER A 86 -11.94 -8.29 -16.92
CA SER A 86 -13.29 -7.72 -17.08
C SER A 86 -13.29 -6.31 -17.69
N HIS A 87 -12.40 -5.41 -17.28
CA HIS A 87 -12.46 -3.99 -17.67
C HIS A 87 -11.54 -3.61 -18.84
N TRP A 88 -10.54 -4.44 -19.20
CA TRP A 88 -9.52 -4.04 -20.18
C TRP A 88 -9.75 -4.48 -21.62
N LYS A 89 -10.75 -5.34 -21.90
CA LYS A 89 -11.17 -5.64 -23.28
C LYS A 89 -11.57 -4.38 -24.08
N GLY A 90 -11.89 -3.27 -23.41
CA GLY A 90 -12.29 -2.01 -24.04
C GLY A 90 -11.19 -0.95 -24.19
N MET A 91 -9.99 -1.13 -23.62
CA MET A 91 -8.89 -0.15 -23.71
C MET A 91 -7.90 -0.59 -24.78
N GLN A 92 -8.15 -0.22 -26.05
CA GLN A 92 -7.34 -0.54 -27.24
C GLN A 92 -5.89 0.00 -27.25
N VAL A 93 -5.37 0.45 -26.12
CA VAL A 93 -4.04 1.06 -26.04
C VAL A 93 -3.30 0.39 -24.90
N LEU A 94 -2.67 -0.75 -25.19
CA LEU A 94 -1.40 -1.25 -24.66
C LEU A 94 -1.13 -2.65 -25.26
N PRO A 95 0.14 -3.10 -25.37
CA PRO A 95 0.49 -4.36 -26.02
C PRO A 95 -0.26 -5.54 -25.38
N ASN A 96 -0.56 -6.57 -26.18
CA ASN A 96 -1.27 -7.80 -25.80
C ASN A 96 -0.67 -8.59 -24.60
N GLU A 97 0.43 -8.10 -24.03
CA GLU A 97 1.14 -8.69 -22.92
C GLU A 97 1.38 -7.61 -21.87
N MET A 98 0.32 -7.19 -21.17
CA MET A 98 0.52 -6.49 -19.91
C MET A 98 0.95 -7.52 -18.88
N GLU A 99 2.27 -7.75 -18.85
CA GLU A 99 2.87 -8.70 -17.95
C GLU A 99 2.61 -8.31 -16.48
N GLU A 100 2.48 -9.31 -15.63
CA GLU A 100 2.50 -9.19 -14.17
C GLU A 100 3.65 -8.27 -13.67
N SER A 101 4.74 -8.19 -14.44
CA SER A 101 5.87 -7.29 -14.21
C SER A 101 5.52 -5.79 -14.19
N PHE A 102 4.50 -5.35 -14.93
CA PHE A 102 3.97 -3.97 -14.88
C PHE A 102 3.40 -3.65 -13.49
N PHE A 103 2.65 -4.61 -12.94
CA PHE A 103 1.95 -4.46 -11.67
C PHE A 103 2.82 -4.51 -10.44
N ARG A 104 3.95 -5.19 -10.55
CA ARG A 104 5.04 -5.18 -9.55
C ARG A 104 5.75 -3.82 -9.45
N GLY A 105 5.42 -2.86 -10.33
CA GLY A 105 6.00 -1.53 -10.34
C GLY A 105 5.13 -0.49 -9.61
N TYR A 106 5.05 0.70 -10.21
CA TYR A 106 4.22 1.81 -9.73
C TYR A 106 2.75 1.43 -9.43
N PRO A 107 2.06 0.62 -10.26
CA PRO A 107 0.65 0.30 -10.06
C PRO A 107 0.31 -0.40 -8.73
N CYS A 108 1.26 -1.10 -8.11
CA CYS A 108 1.04 -1.80 -6.83
C CYS A 108 0.58 -0.85 -5.71
N LYS A 109 1.06 0.39 -5.71
CA LYS A 109 0.76 1.41 -4.69
C LYS A 109 -0.74 1.73 -4.60
N PRO A 110 -1.36 2.27 -5.66
CA PRO A 110 -2.77 2.59 -5.61
C PRO A 110 -3.66 1.34 -5.60
N LEU A 111 -3.17 0.19 -6.08
CA LEU A 111 -3.88 -1.08 -5.87
C LEU A 111 -3.94 -1.48 -4.39
N CYS A 112 -2.88 -1.23 -3.62
CA CYS A 112 -2.90 -1.46 -2.18
C CYS A 112 -4.02 -0.64 -1.51
N MET A 113 -4.23 0.61 -1.95
CA MET A 113 -5.32 1.45 -1.43
C MET A 113 -6.71 0.84 -1.67
N SER A 114 -6.92 0.08 -2.76
CA SER A 114 -8.21 -0.57 -3.06
C SER A 114 -8.63 -1.63 -2.04
N THR A 115 -7.68 -2.07 -1.21
CA THR A 115 -7.91 -3.08 -0.17
C THR A 115 -8.40 -2.45 1.13
N ASN A 116 -8.23 -1.13 1.26
CA ASN A 116 -8.82 -0.38 2.34
C ASN A 116 -10.33 -0.26 2.14
N SER A 117 -11.09 -0.69 3.14
CA SER A 117 -12.55 -0.59 3.12
C SER A 117 -13.12 0.16 4.33
N ARG A 118 -12.33 0.39 5.40
CA ARG A 118 -12.86 0.74 6.72
C ARG A 118 -11.89 1.55 7.62
N SER A 119 -10.80 2.10 7.10
CA SER A 119 -9.91 2.96 7.90
C SER A 119 -10.36 4.42 7.87
N ASP A 120 -10.27 5.13 8.99
CA ASP A 120 -10.45 6.58 9.04
C ASP A 120 -9.21 7.32 8.49
N HIS A 121 -8.03 6.70 8.61
CA HIS A 121 -6.76 7.24 8.13
C HIS A 121 -5.98 6.17 7.37
N LEU A 122 -5.45 6.53 6.20
CA LEU A 122 -4.61 5.67 5.38
C LEU A 122 -3.24 6.31 5.19
N MET A 123 -2.17 5.56 5.43
CA MET A 123 -0.81 5.96 5.14
C MET A 123 -0.16 4.95 4.19
N LEU A 124 0.10 5.36 2.96
CA LEU A 124 0.78 4.55 1.94
C LEU A 124 2.26 4.91 1.89
N ILE A 125 3.12 3.94 2.15
CA ILE A 125 4.56 4.10 2.39
C ILE A 125 5.31 3.30 1.32
N ASP A 126 6.37 3.90 0.77
CA ASP A 126 7.26 3.19 -0.17
C ASP A 126 8.20 2.27 0.62
N ASP A 127 8.64 1.18 -0.01
CA ASP A 127 9.56 0.22 0.59
C ASP A 127 11.02 0.73 0.72
N ASP A 128 11.29 1.96 0.29
CA ASP A 128 12.59 2.64 0.41
C ASP A 128 12.55 3.92 1.27
N ILE A 129 11.52 4.09 2.11
CA ILE A 129 11.41 5.21 3.06
C ILE A 129 11.97 4.86 4.44
N LEU A 130 12.60 5.86 5.07
CA LEU A 130 12.98 5.85 6.47
C LEU A 130 12.34 7.04 7.19
N PHE A 131 11.81 6.78 8.39
CA PHE A 131 11.25 7.82 9.24
C PHE A 131 12.26 8.24 10.30
N TYR A 132 12.55 9.53 10.38
CA TYR A 132 13.38 10.12 11.44
C TYR A 132 12.56 10.60 12.64
N GLU A 133 11.27 10.90 12.40
CA GLU A 133 10.32 11.38 13.39
C GLU A 133 9.04 10.55 13.31
N ASN A 134 8.25 10.55 14.38
CA ASN A 134 7.01 9.77 14.42
C ASN A 134 5.97 10.31 13.42
N PRO A 135 5.69 9.59 12.31
CA PRO A 135 4.79 10.09 11.28
C PRO A 135 3.31 10.06 11.71
N LEU A 136 2.97 9.32 12.76
CA LEU A 136 1.60 9.27 13.30
C LEU A 136 1.22 10.55 14.03
N LEU A 137 2.20 11.40 14.42
CA LEU A 137 1.93 12.72 14.98
C LEU A 137 1.25 13.65 13.96
N LEU A 138 1.44 13.42 12.66
CA LEU A 138 0.71 14.13 11.61
C LEU A 138 -0.80 14.01 11.79
N LEU A 139 -1.28 12.86 12.30
CA LEU A 139 -2.70 12.65 12.55
C LEU A 139 -3.25 13.58 13.64
N SER A 140 -2.40 14.21 14.44
CA SER A 140 -2.80 15.17 15.46
C SER A 140 -2.65 16.63 15.02
N SER A 141 -2.07 16.89 13.84
CA SER A 141 -1.88 18.26 13.37
C SER A 141 -3.22 18.89 12.97
N ALA A 142 -3.38 20.17 13.27
CA ALA A 142 -4.58 20.94 12.91
C ALA A 142 -4.79 20.94 11.39
N ASP A 143 -3.71 21.08 10.62
CA ASP A 143 -3.75 21.07 9.17
C ASP A 143 -4.25 19.74 8.61
N TYR A 144 -3.79 18.62 9.15
CA TYR A 144 -4.24 17.30 8.72
C TYR A 144 -5.70 17.03 9.11
N GLN A 145 -6.11 17.43 10.32
CA GLN A 145 -7.51 17.31 10.75
C GLN A 145 -8.46 18.16 9.90
N THR A 146 -7.98 19.29 9.37
CA THR A 146 -8.76 20.21 8.55
C THR A 146 -8.87 19.73 7.10
N HIS A 147 -7.79 19.21 6.51
CA HIS A 147 -7.71 18.94 5.07
C HIS A 147 -7.74 17.46 4.69
N GLY A 148 -7.58 16.53 5.64
CA GLY A 148 -7.80 15.09 5.48
C GLY A 148 -6.79 14.30 4.63
N HIS A 149 -5.97 14.96 3.79
CA HIS A 149 -5.08 14.27 2.86
C HIS A 149 -3.67 14.85 2.83
N ILE A 150 -2.66 13.98 2.99
CA ILE A 150 -1.27 14.26 2.61
C ILE A 150 -0.90 13.23 1.54
N LEU A 151 -0.86 13.68 0.28
CA LEU A 151 -0.44 12.87 -0.86
C LEU A 151 1.04 13.13 -1.13
N PHE A 152 1.92 12.17 -0.81
CA PHE A 152 3.29 12.22 -1.30
C PHE A 152 3.33 11.71 -2.75
N ARG A 153 3.62 12.61 -3.69
CA ARG A 153 3.44 12.39 -5.12
C ARG A 153 4.55 11.52 -5.70
N ASP A 154 4.24 10.27 -6.02
CA ASP A 154 5.06 9.43 -6.90
C ASP A 154 4.70 9.79 -8.36
N GLN A 155 5.68 10.21 -9.19
CA GLN A 155 5.45 10.80 -10.51
C GLN A 155 4.81 9.80 -11.50
N LEU A 156 3.51 9.91 -11.74
CA LEU A 156 2.79 9.12 -12.76
C LEU A 156 3.00 9.75 -14.15
N LYS A 157 4.17 9.53 -14.77
CA LYS A 157 4.50 10.18 -16.06
C LYS A 157 3.93 9.51 -17.32
N TYR A 158 3.41 8.27 -17.28
CA TYR A 158 3.25 7.50 -18.53
C TYR A 158 1.96 6.70 -18.79
N TYR A 159 0.91 6.70 -17.94
CA TYR A 159 -0.25 5.81 -18.19
C TYR A 159 -1.61 6.44 -17.88
N LYS A 160 -2.18 7.20 -18.84
CA LYS A 160 -3.52 7.81 -18.72
C LYS A 160 -4.65 6.79 -18.50
N SER A 161 -4.53 5.59 -19.08
CA SER A 161 -5.49 4.50 -18.91
C SER A 161 -5.53 3.97 -17.47
N PHE A 162 -4.37 3.89 -16.82
CA PHE A 162 -4.28 3.49 -15.42
C PHE A 162 -4.90 4.54 -14.48
N VAL A 163 -4.71 5.83 -14.76
CA VAL A 163 -5.36 6.92 -14.00
C VAL A 163 -6.90 6.76 -14.03
N ARG A 164 -7.47 6.40 -15.19
CA ARG A 164 -8.91 6.14 -15.30
C ARG A 164 -9.34 4.95 -14.44
N TYR A 165 -8.62 3.83 -14.49
CA TYR A 165 -8.87 2.68 -13.62
C TYR A 165 -8.87 3.06 -12.14
N LEU A 166 -7.88 3.85 -11.70
CA LEU A 166 -7.80 4.33 -10.32
C LEU A 166 -9.00 5.18 -9.94
N ASN A 167 -9.42 6.11 -10.80
CA ASN A 167 -10.60 6.94 -10.54
C ASN A 167 -11.88 6.11 -10.41
N GLU A 168 -12.06 5.13 -11.29
CA GLU A 168 -13.29 4.33 -11.34
C GLU A 168 -13.36 3.28 -10.23
N ASN A 169 -12.23 2.70 -9.81
CA ASN A 169 -12.21 1.51 -8.95
C ASN A 169 -11.56 1.69 -7.57
N VAL A 170 -10.72 2.72 -7.40
CA VAL A 170 -9.94 2.96 -6.18
C VAL A 170 -10.41 4.23 -5.49
N TYR A 171 -10.37 5.38 -6.17
CA TYR A 171 -10.74 6.67 -5.58
C TYR A 171 -12.24 6.86 -5.41
N SER A 172 -13.09 6.16 -6.17
CA SER A 172 -14.55 6.18 -5.99
C SER A 172 -15.02 5.50 -4.69
N LYS A 173 -14.13 4.76 -4.02
CA LYS A 173 -14.42 3.95 -2.82
C LYS A 173 -13.78 4.50 -1.55
N ILE A 174 -12.99 5.58 -1.66
CA ILE A 174 -12.35 6.30 -0.56
C ILE A 174 -13.17 7.56 -0.31
#